data_AF-A0A382BP50-F1
#
_entry.id   AF-A0A382BP50-F1
#
_cell.length_a   1.000
_cell.length_b   1.000
_cell.length_c   1.000
_cell.angle_alpha   90.00
_cell.angle_beta   90.00
_cell.angle_gamma   90.00
#
_symmetry.space_group_name_H-M   'P 1'
#
loop_
_entity.id
_entity.type
_entity.pdbx_description
1 polymer ?
#
loop_
_entity_poly.entity_id
_entity_poly.type
_entity_poly.pdbx_seq_one_letter_code
_entity_poly.pdbx_strand_id
1 'polypeptide(L)'
;MKTAANSLSRNAPCWCGSGKKFKKCHLGKEQIQSPPMQEKPQFSDKLIYIKNEEQIEGIRKSSQLTKKLLDMVEDRIAEGVT
;
A
#
# COMPACT_ATOMS: atom_id res chain seq x y z
N MET A 1 30.52 -12.66 -9.13
CA MET A 1 29.78 -13.88 -8.74
C MET A 1 28.90 -13.55 -7.54
N LYS A 2 27.69 -14.11 -7.50
CA LYS A 2 26.62 -13.80 -6.54
C LYS A 2 26.97 -14.19 -5.08
N THR A 3 26.60 -13.32 -4.15
CA THR A 3 26.13 -13.52 -2.74
C THR A 3 26.60 -14.73 -1.92
N ALA A 4 27.09 -14.44 -0.70
CA ALA A 4 26.78 -15.24 0.48
C ALA A 4 26.52 -14.27 1.65
N ALA A 5 25.24 -14.05 1.94
CA ALA A 5 24.79 -13.42 3.17
C ALA A 5 25.33 -14.27 4.33
N ASN A 6 26.34 -13.76 5.06
CA ASN A 6 26.85 -14.46 6.22
C ASN A 6 25.93 -14.16 7.42
N SER A 7 24.76 -14.81 7.38
CA SER A 7 23.81 -14.90 8.48
C SER A 7 24.55 -15.25 9.76
N LEU A 8 24.51 -14.36 10.75
CA LEU A 8 25.16 -14.59 12.04
C LEU A 8 24.77 -15.97 12.60
N SER A 9 25.78 -16.78 12.90
CA SER A 9 25.59 -18.11 13.47
C SER A 9 24.72 -18.03 14.72
N ARG A 10 23.78 -18.97 14.86
CA ARG A 10 22.83 -19.06 15.99
C ARG A 10 23.52 -18.90 17.36
N ASN A 11 24.74 -19.39 17.53
CA ASN A 11 25.47 -19.32 18.80
C ASN A 11 26.53 -18.21 18.88
N ALA A 12 26.76 -17.46 17.79
CA ALA A 12 27.70 -16.34 17.78
C ALA A 12 27.26 -15.24 18.77
N PRO A 13 28.19 -14.41 19.28
CA PRO A 13 27.80 -13.22 20.05
C PRO A 13 26.87 -12.33 19.21
N CYS A 14 25.83 -11.79 19.86
CA CYS A 14 24.83 -10.98 19.17
C CYS A 14 25.41 -9.64 18.73
N TRP A 15 25.05 -9.19 17.52
CA TRP A 15 25.54 -7.94 16.93
C TRP A 15 25.18 -6.67 17.73
N CYS A 16 24.20 -6.73 18.63
CA CYS A 16 23.78 -5.60 19.47
C CYS A 16 24.71 -5.30 20.66
N GLY A 17 25.80 -6.06 20.85
CA GLY A 17 26.79 -5.80 21.91
C GLY A 17 26.38 -6.25 23.32
N SER A 18 25.25 -6.94 23.50
CA SER A 18 24.75 -7.36 24.82
C SER A 18 25.55 -8.46 25.53
N GLY A 19 26.58 -9.02 24.89
CA GLY A 19 27.36 -10.17 25.40
C GLY A 19 26.64 -11.52 25.36
N LYS A 20 25.37 -11.57 24.92
CA LYS A 20 24.56 -12.81 24.83
C LYS A 20 24.71 -13.48 23.46
N LYS A 21 24.51 -14.80 23.40
CA LYS A 21 24.46 -15.57 22.12
C LYS A 21 23.27 -15.11 21.27
N PHE A 22 23.45 -14.99 19.94
CA PHE A 22 22.47 -14.47 18.98
C PHE A 22 21.09 -15.13 19.13
N LYS A 23 21.04 -16.46 19.29
CA LYS A 23 19.80 -17.22 19.51
C LYS A 23 18.94 -16.82 20.70
N LYS A 24 19.59 -16.31 21.76
CA LYS A 24 18.91 -15.91 22.99
C LYS A 24 18.65 -14.40 23.04
N CYS A 25 19.09 -13.67 22.02
CA CYS A 25 19.02 -12.21 21.99
C CYS A 25 18.08 -11.74 20.86
N HIS A 26 18.55 -11.76 19.61
CA HIS A 26 17.82 -11.20 18.46
C HIS A 26 17.35 -12.23 17.42
N LEU A 27 17.82 -13.48 17.48
CA LEU A 27 17.28 -14.53 16.60
C LEU A 27 15.81 -14.78 16.95
N GLY A 28 14.91 -14.48 16.02
CA GLY A 28 13.45 -14.53 16.25
C GLY A 28 12.88 -13.29 16.95
N LYS A 29 13.71 -12.29 17.28
CA LYS A 29 13.30 -10.94 17.70
C LYS A 29 13.77 -9.88 16.72
N GLU A 30 13.82 -10.23 15.44
CA GLU A 30 13.86 -9.26 14.35
C GLU A 30 12.52 -8.53 14.37
N GLN A 31 12.33 -7.65 15.36
CA GLN A 31 11.51 -6.47 15.12
C GLN A 31 12.28 -5.75 14.03
N ILE A 32 11.84 -6.02 12.80
CA ILE A 32 12.07 -5.20 11.63
C ILE A 32 12.03 -3.78 12.18
N GLN A 33 13.17 -3.10 12.17
CA GLN A 33 13.14 -1.67 12.29
C GLN A 33 12.27 -1.26 11.12
N SER A 34 10.99 -0.97 11.40
CA SER A 34 10.15 -0.31 10.42
C SER A 34 11.00 0.88 9.97
N PRO A 35 11.28 1.00 8.66
CA PRO A 35 12.09 2.10 8.16
C PRO A 35 11.55 3.39 8.78
N PRO A 36 12.42 4.41 9.04
CA PRO A 36 11.97 5.66 9.65
C PRO A 36 10.68 6.01 8.97
N MET A 37 9.58 6.08 9.76
CA MET A 37 8.24 6.26 9.23
C MET A 37 8.38 7.40 8.24
N GLN A 38 8.40 7.07 6.94
CA GLN A 38 8.45 8.11 5.92
C GLN A 38 7.27 8.95 6.33
N GLU A 39 7.51 10.20 6.71
CA GLU A 39 6.42 11.11 7.03
C GLU A 39 5.49 10.94 5.86
N LYS A 40 4.36 10.24 6.08
CA LYS A 40 3.37 10.06 5.03
C LYS A 40 3.18 11.50 4.58
N PRO A 41 3.39 11.82 3.28
CA PRO A 41 3.30 13.20 2.83
C PRO A 41 2.05 13.74 3.50
N GLN A 42 2.26 14.67 4.45
CA GLN A 42 1.15 15.26 5.17
C GLN A 42 0.36 15.86 4.04
N PHE A 43 -0.78 15.23 3.70
CA PHE A 43 -1.53 15.56 2.50
C PHE A 43 -1.76 17.05 2.59
N SER A 44 -0.97 17.81 1.83
CA SER A 44 -0.86 19.26 2.00
C SER A 44 -2.26 19.76 1.83
N ASP A 45 -2.81 20.34 2.89
CA ASP A 45 -4.18 20.84 3.04
C ASP A 45 -5.00 20.70 1.76
N LYS A 46 -5.64 19.53 1.62
CA LYS A 46 -6.55 19.13 0.53
C LYS A 46 -6.63 20.18 -0.58
N LEU A 47 -5.72 20.11 -1.57
CA LEU A 47 -5.83 20.92 -2.78
C LEU A 47 -7.09 20.50 -3.54
N ILE A 48 -8.21 21.17 -3.23
CA ILE A 48 -9.48 20.98 -3.93
C ILE A 48 -9.30 21.59 -5.32
N TYR A 49 -9.18 20.71 -6.32
CA TYR A 49 -9.03 21.12 -7.70
C TYR A 49 -10.37 21.60 -8.25
N ILE A 50 -10.55 22.92 -8.34
CA ILE A 50 -11.72 23.55 -8.94
C ILE A 50 -11.66 23.35 -10.46
N LYS A 51 -12.68 22.71 -11.01
CA LYS A 51 -12.78 22.37 -12.43
C LYS A 51 -13.17 23.60 -13.25
N ASN A 52 -12.64 23.69 -14.47
CA ASN A 52 -13.10 24.67 -15.45
C ASN A 52 -14.37 24.18 -16.19
N GLU A 53 -15.02 25.04 -16.97
CA GLU A 53 -16.30 24.68 -17.61
C GLU A 53 -16.18 23.51 -18.59
N GLU A 54 -15.11 23.46 -19.40
CA GLU A 54 -14.86 22.35 -20.34
C GLU A 54 -14.72 21.00 -19.61
N GLN A 55 -14.01 20.98 -18.48
CA GLN A 55 -13.86 19.79 -17.66
C GLN A 55 -15.20 19.39 -17.02
N ILE A 56 -15.99 20.35 -16.55
CA ILE A 56 -17.31 20.07 -15.98
C ILE A 56 -18.24 19.49 -17.04
N GLU A 57 -18.27 20.08 -18.24
CA GLU A 57 -19.01 19.59 -19.41
C GLU A 57 -18.61 18.14 -19.75
N GLY A 58 -17.31 17.86 -19.78
CA GLY A 58 -16.79 16.50 -20.02
C GLY A 58 -17.23 15.50 -18.94
N ILE A 59 -17.17 15.90 -17.67
CA ILE A 59 -17.64 15.08 -16.55
C ILE A 59 -19.14 14.81 -16.69
N ARG A 60 -19.96 15.83 -16.97
CA ARG A 60 -21.41 15.68 -17.16
C ARG A 60 -21.74 14.68 -18.28
N LYS A 61 -21.09 14.79 -19.43
CA LYS A 61 -21.28 13.87 -20.58
C LYS A 61 -20.90 12.43 -20.21
N SER A 62 -19.75 12.25 -19.55
CA SER A 62 -19.30 10.93 -19.08
C SER A 62 -20.29 10.32 -18.07
N SER A 63 -20.72 11.10 -17.08
CA SER A 63 -21.68 10.65 -16.07
C SER A 63 -23.03 10.26 -16.66
N GLN A 64 -23.53 11.02 -17.66
CA GLN A 64 -24.78 10.67 -18.35
C GLN A 64 -24.69 9.34 -19.10
N LEU A 65 -23.53 9.05 -19.72
CA LEU A 65 -23.30 7.78 -20.40
C LEU A 65 -23.26 6.62 -19.40
N THR A 66 -22.49 6.76 -18.32
CA THR A 66 -22.40 5.75 -17.27
C THR A 66 -23.75 5.47 -16.64
N LYS A 67 -24.56 6.51 -16.38
CA LYS A 67 -25.92 6.34 -15.87
C LYS A 67 -26.75 5.45 -16.79
N LYS A 68 -26.79 5.74 -18.09
CA LYS A 68 -27.53 4.93 -19.07
C LYS A 68 -27.09 3.46 -19.08
N LEU A 69 -25.78 3.22 -18.95
CA LEU A 69 -25.26 1.85 -18.86
C LEU A 69 -25.75 1.14 -17.60
N LEU A 70 -25.75 1.83 -16.46
CA LEU A 70 -26.25 1.27 -15.21
C LEU A 70 -27.76 1.00 -15.28
N ASP A 71 -28.54 1.94 -15.82
CA ASP A 71 -29.98 1.76 -16.05
C ASP A 71 -30.24 0.51 -16.93
N MET A 72 -29.43 0.30 -17.98
CA MET A 72 -29.55 -0.90 -18.83
C MET A 72 -29.15 -2.21 -18.15
N VAL A 73 -28.21 -2.16 -17.21
CA VAL A 73 -27.74 -3.34 -16.47
C VAL A 73 -28.73 -3.72 -15.39
N GLU A 74 -29.41 -2.75 -14.76
CA GLU A 74 -30.41 -2.96 -13.72
C GLU A 74 -31.45 -4.02 -14.12
N ASP A 75 -32.03 -3.88 -15.32
CA ASP A 75 -33.03 -4.83 -15.85
C ASP A 75 -32.49 -6.24 -16.11
N ARG A 76 -31.17 -6.44 -16.12
CA ARG A 76 -30.51 -7.71 -16.43
C ARG A 76 -30.00 -8.43 -15.19
N ILE A 77 -30.03 -7.80 -14.01
CA ILE A 77 -29.57 -8.40 -12.77
C ILE A 77 -30.62 -9.41 -12.29
N ALA A 78 -30.30 -10.70 -12.37
CA ALA A 78 -31.13 -11.79 -11.85
C ALA A 78 -30.25 -12.96 -11.39
N GLU A 79 -30.83 -13.88 -10.59
CA GLU A 79 -30.13 -15.08 -10.14
C GLU A 79 -29.59 -15.89 -11.31
N GLY A 80 -28.31 -16.28 -11.23
CA GLY A 80 -27.63 -17.05 -12.27
C GLY A 80 -27.10 -16.23 -13.46
N VAL A 81 -27.32 -14.92 -13.52
CA VAL A 81 -26.69 -14.03 -14.51
C VAL A 81 -25.24 -13.73 -14.11
N THR A 82 -24.29 -13.85 -15.06
CA THR A 82 -22.84 -13.62 -14.85
C THR A 82 -22.29 -12.53 -15.76
#